data_AF-A0A8T6VBJ8-F1
#
_entry.id   AF-A0A8T6VBJ8-F1
#
_cell.length_a   1.000
_cell.length_b   1.000
_cell.length_c   1.000
_cell.angle_alpha   90.00
_cell.angle_beta   90.00
_cell.angle_gamma   90.00
#
_symmetry.space_group_name_H-M   'P 1'
#
loop_
_entity.id
_entity.type
_entity.pdbx_description
1 polymer ?
#
loop_
_entity_poly.entity_id
_entity_poly.type
_entity_poly.pdbx_seq_one_letter_code
_entity_poly.pdbx_strand_id
1 'polypeptide(L)' 'MKEDGVDLRANLARIQAGNVDEWLEESEEKYRCPNCNRPLPTSSFRKKCYHCGKELPS' A
#
# COMPACT_ATOMS: atom_id res chain seq x y z
N MET A 1 2.63 -7.82 -17.75
CA MET A 1 2.10 -6.95 -16.69
C MET A 1 2.75 -7.41 -15.40
N LYS A 2 3.61 -6.59 -14.78
CA LYS A 2 4.11 -6.91 -13.44
C LYS A 2 2.97 -6.54 -12.49
N GLU A 3 2.40 -7.53 -11.83
CA GLU A 3 1.62 -7.28 -10.61
C GLU A 3 2.58 -6.56 -9.66
N ASP A 4 2.16 -5.43 -9.07
CA ASP A 4 2.98 -4.55 -8.22
C ASP A 4 3.36 -5.21 -6.86
N GLY A 5 3.73 -6.49 -6.87
CA GLY A 5 3.92 -7.32 -5.68
C GLY A 5 2.62 -7.57 -4.90
N VAL A 6 1.46 -7.33 -5.50
CA VAL A 6 0.14 -7.52 -4.88
C VAL A 6 -0.50 -8.79 -5.39
N ASP A 7 -0.78 -9.73 -4.48
CA ASP A 7 -1.56 -10.93 -4.79
C ASP A 7 -3.06 -10.60 -4.72
N LEU A 8 -3.63 -10.31 -5.89
CA LEU A 8 -5.04 -9.98 -6.02
C LEU A 8 -5.95 -11.14 -5.62
N ARG A 9 -5.53 -12.40 -5.83
CA ARG A 9 -6.33 -13.58 -5.47
C ARG A 9 -6.42 -13.72 -3.96
N ALA A 10 -5.30 -13.52 -3.25
CA ALA A 10 -5.28 -13.52 -1.79
C ALA A 10 -6.18 -12.41 -1.22
N ASN A 11 -6.11 -11.19 -1.77
CA ASN A 11 -6.98 -10.08 -1.34
C ASN A 11 -8.47 -10.41 -1.55
N LEU A 12 -8.84 -10.94 -2.72
CA LEU A 12 -10.22 -11.34 -3.00
C LEU A 12 -10.72 -12.43 -2.05
N ALA A 13 -9.86 -13.40 -1.72
CA ALA A 13 -10.20 -14.45 -0.75
C ALA A 13 -10.48 -13.86 0.65
N ARG A 14 -9.67 -12.89 1.11
CA ARG A 14 -9.89 -12.20 2.40
C ARG A 14 -11.21 -11.41 2.41
N ILE A 15 -11.54 -10.74 1.31
CA ILE A 15 -12.82 -10.03 1.16
C ILE A 15 -13.99 -11.02 1.26
N GLN A 16 -13.92 -12.15 0.56
CA GLN A 16 -14.95 -13.19 0.61
C GLN A 16 -15.10 -13.83 1.99
N ALA A 17 -14.01 -13.93 2.75
CA ALA A 17 -14.00 -14.46 4.11
C ALA A 17 -14.55 -13.47 5.17
N GLY A 18 -14.81 -12.21 4.80
CA GLY A 18 -15.26 -11.17 5.74
C GLY A 18 -14.14 -10.49 6.52
N ASN A 19 -12.87 -10.75 6.19
CA ASN A 19 -11.70 -10.20 6.89
C ASN A 19 -11.28 -8.83 6.30
N VAL A 20 -12.26 -8.00 5.93
CA VAL A 20 -12.02 -6.74 5.22
C VAL A 20 -11.36 -5.72 6.14
N ASP A 21 -11.81 -5.61 7.39
CA ASP A 21 -11.32 -4.59 8.33
C ASP A 21 -9.84 -4.81 8.69
N GLU A 22 -9.46 -6.03 9.04
CA GLU A 22 -8.06 -6.43 9.28
C GLU A 22 -7.18 -6.17 8.05
N TRP A 23 -7.69 -6.50 6.86
CA TRP A 23 -6.98 -6.24 5.61
C TRP A 23 -6.82 -4.75 5.32
N LEU A 24 -7.80 -3.91 5.67
CA LEU A 24 -7.73 -2.46 5.51
C LEU A 24 -6.71 -1.84 6.46
N GLU A 25 -6.66 -2.29 7.72
CA GLU A 25 -5.69 -1.84 8.72
C GLU A 25 -4.25 -2.17 8.28
N GLU A 26 -3.99 -3.43 7.91
CA GLU A 26 -2.69 -3.85 7.38
C GLU A 26 -2.28 -3.04 6.14
N SER A 27 -3.24 -2.77 5.25
CA SER A 27 -2.99 -1.98 4.05
C SER A 27 -2.66 -0.52 4.38
N GLU A 28 -3.37 0.09 5.32
CA GLU A 28 -3.13 1.47 5.74
C GLU A 28 -1.74 1.62 6.36
N GLU A 29 -1.25 0.64 7.11
CA GLU A 29 0.12 0.63 7.63
C GLU A 29 1.16 0.46 6.51
N LYS A 30 0.92 -0.50 5.61
CA LYS A 30 1.83 -0.83 4.51
C LYS A 30 2.06 0.33 3.55
N TYR A 31 1.02 1.11 3.25
CA TYR A 31 1.06 2.18 2.25
C TYR A 31 1.26 3.56 2.90
N ARG A 32 2.26 3.69 3.78
CA ARG A 32 2.67 4.97 4.40
C ARG A 32 4.10 5.36 4.07
N CYS A 33 4.37 6.66 4.09
CA CYS A 33 5.73 7.17 3.96
C CYS A 33 6.52 6.87 5.24
N PRO A 34 7.67 6.16 5.19
CA PRO A 34 8.46 5.85 6.38
C PRO A 34 9.05 7.10 7.06
N ASN A 35 9.06 8.25 6.38
CA ASN A 35 9.59 9.49 6.93
C ASN A 35 8.54 10.41 7.57
N CYS A 36 7.38 10.59 6.93
CA CYS A 36 6.36 11.52 7.43
C CYS A 36 5.08 10.83 7.90
N ASN A 37 5.03 9.50 7.82
CA ASN A 37 3.92 8.64 8.21
C ASN A 37 2.57 8.94 7.53
N ARG A 38 2.56 9.78 6.50
CA ARG A 38 1.35 10.06 5.73
C ARG A 38 1.09 8.94 4.72
N PRO A 39 -0.18 8.64 4.41
CA PRO A 39 -0.55 7.67 3.38
C PRO A 39 0.14 7.99 2.05
N LEU A 40 0.44 6.96 1.27
CA LEU A 40 0.96 7.04 -0.09
C LEU A 40 -0.11 6.54 -1.08
N PRO A 41 -0.24 7.10 -2.30
CA PRO A 41 -1.12 6.53 -3.31
C PRO A 41 -0.52 5.18 -3.72
N THR A 42 -1.41 4.26 -4.05
CA THR A 42 -1.09 2.90 -4.51
C THR A 42 -0.16 2.87 -5.72
N SER A 43 -0.06 3.99 -6.46
CA SER A 43 0.82 4.16 -7.61
C SER A 43 2.09 4.94 -7.23
N SER A 44 3.01 4.32 -6.50
CA SER A 44 4.35 4.86 -6.23
C SER A 44 5.26 4.81 -7.48
N PHE A 45 4.76 5.22 -8.66
CA PHE A 45 5.60 5.48 -9.84
C PHE A 45 6.57 6.64 -9.63
N ARG A 46 6.47 7.35 -8.49
CA ARG A 46 7.39 8.40 -8.11
C ARG A 46 8.28 7.86 -7.00
N LYS A 47 9.59 7.83 -7.24
CA LYS A 47 10.64 7.60 -6.23
C LYS A 47 10.64 8.63 -5.09
N LYS A 48 9.58 9.45 -4.93
CA LYS A 48 9.51 10.61 -4.04
C LYS A 48 8.12 10.75 -3.43
N CYS A 49 8.06 10.93 -2.12
CA CYS A 49 6.84 11.24 -1.38
C CYS A 49 6.31 12.63 -1.79
N TYR A 50 5.04 12.72 -2.14
CA TYR A 50 4.36 13.97 -2.53
C TYR A 50 4.04 14.87 -1.34
N HIS A 51 4.06 14.34 -0.11
CA HIS A 51 3.84 15.15 1.10
C HIS A 51 5.12 15.81 1.61
N CYS A 52 6.20 15.03 1.78
CA CYS A 52 7.42 15.51 2.42
C CYS A 52 8.62 15.64 1.47
N GLY A 53 8.47 15.21 0.22
CA GLY A 53 9.53 15.29 -0.77
C GLY A 53 10.71 14.33 -0.55
N LYS A 54 10.68 13.43 0.44
CA LYS A 54 11.74 12.42 0.59
C LYS A 54 11.63 11.34 -0.46
N GLU A 55 12.78 10.77 -0.83
CA GLU A 55 12.80 9.60 -1.70
C GLU A 55 12.17 8.39 -1.01
N LEU A 56 11.44 7.58 -1.79
CA LEU A 56 10.80 6.37 -1.31
C LEU A 56 11.67 5.14 -1.65
N PRO A 57 11.75 4.15 -0.74
CA PRO A 57 12.48 2.92 -1.02
C PRO A 57 11.90 2.21 -2.25
N SER A 58 12.81 1.58 -3.02
CA SER A 58 12.54 0.89 -4.29
C SER A 58 12.09 -0.54 -4.09
#